data_AF-A0A849BJN8-F1
#
_entry.id   AF-A0A849BJN8-F1
#
_cell.length_a   1.000
_cell.length_b   1.000
_cell.length_c   1.000
_cell.angle_alpha   90.00
_cell.angle_beta   90.00
_cell.angle_gamma   90.00
#
_symmetry.space_group_name_H-M   'P 1'
#
loop_
_entity.id
_entity.type
_entity.pdbx_description
1 polymer ?
#
loop_
_entity_poly.entity_id
_entity_poly.type
_entity_poly.pdbx_seq_one_letter_code
_entity_poly.pdbx_strand_id
1 'polypeptide(L)'
;MSLRPLQRVLARWAVRGTAVLLVEVPGGWAARAAVERALVERGWRAASSPADADAVVVCGTPGESWGEVLERTWEQMPGPRARASVSAPSEVPGALEGLAASLLDDDAQRADAASRDLVPADVENGDDMHPAGLDLAGGEDDLRDGLEMDVLRVPLGPVLPDWPAGLVLRTVLSGDVVVRARVEVLAGAAARRDSADDARRGDDVARRLDAAAQVLRLAGADDVAARAVHLRDAALPAGLRSLSPRSAPSPSGLRSLLTSSRGAGAEEAHEVRGEAARLRGRVERSRVLAWALREADVATSSPTSGAESDAAQASAPGDLRDVGLDARRRTRDDVRTLLLGLLDPDARDDDPGRRTRAALEALPERLVGVDVVTARLLVAALDLRTDALGDDDLAAFAPRDDEDEDGDEADGGDAHAHHHGHAHG
;
A
#
# COMPACT_ATOMS: atom_id res chain seq x y z
N MET A 1 -25.71 14.53 38.57
CA MET A 1 -26.52 14.30 37.34
C MET A 1 -25.74 13.32 36.47
N SER A 2 -26.27 12.13 36.19
CA SER A 2 -25.53 11.08 35.48
C SER A 2 -25.26 11.51 34.03
N LEU A 3 -23.99 11.62 33.62
CA LEU A 3 -23.57 11.95 32.24
C LEU A 3 -23.77 10.78 31.25
N ARG A 4 -24.08 9.58 31.76
CA ARG A 4 -24.23 8.35 30.96
C ARG A 4 -25.25 8.44 29.80
N PRO A 5 -26.41 9.12 29.92
CA PRO A 5 -27.36 9.22 28.81
C PRO A 5 -26.82 10.04 27.64
N LEU A 6 -26.10 11.14 27.93
CA LEU A 6 -25.50 12.00 26.92
C LEU A 6 -24.31 11.32 26.25
N GLN A 7 -23.47 10.61 27.01
CA GLN A 7 -22.38 9.78 26.49
C GLN A 7 -22.89 8.72 25.51
N ARG A 8 -23.99 8.01 25.83
CA ARG A 8 -24.58 7.03 24.91
C ARG A 8 -25.14 7.64 23.62
N VAL A 9 -25.72 8.84 23.69
CA VAL A 9 -26.22 9.54 22.50
C VAL A 9 -25.06 9.99 21.61
N LEU A 10 -24.00 10.53 22.20
CA LEU A 10 -22.78 10.91 21.48
C LEU A 10 -22.07 9.69 20.88
N ALA A 11 -21.94 8.58 21.61
CA ALA A 11 -21.34 7.35 21.09
C ALA A 11 -22.11 6.79 19.89
N ARG A 12 -23.45 6.74 19.96
CA ARG A 12 -24.29 6.34 18.82
C ARG A 12 -24.17 7.27 17.61
N TRP A 13 -23.88 8.53 17.85
CA TRP A 13 -23.65 9.50 16.78
C TRP A 13 -22.24 9.34 16.19
N ALA A 14 -21.21 9.15 17.04
CA ALA A 14 -19.83 8.92 16.63
C ALA A 14 -19.68 7.67 15.76
N VAL A 15 -20.39 6.59 16.09
CA VAL A 15 -20.42 5.34 15.29
C VAL A 15 -20.99 5.54 13.89
N ARG A 16 -21.61 6.68 13.57
CA ARG A 16 -22.01 6.99 12.18
C ARG A 16 -20.86 7.50 11.31
N GLY A 17 -19.78 7.96 11.93
CA GLY A 17 -18.59 8.49 11.25
C GLY A 17 -17.34 7.61 11.41
N THR A 18 -17.52 6.34 11.78
CA THR A 18 -16.42 5.40 12.04
C THR A 18 -15.42 5.36 10.90
N ALA A 19 -14.15 5.53 11.25
CA ALA A 19 -13.00 5.39 10.39
C ALA A 19 -12.45 3.96 10.47
N VAL A 20 -12.41 3.26 9.34
CA VAL A 20 -12.00 1.85 9.28
C VAL A 20 -10.70 1.71 8.50
N LEU A 21 -9.64 1.26 9.16
CA LEU A 21 -8.41 0.82 8.51
C LEU A 21 -8.64 -0.56 7.89
N LEU A 22 -8.37 -0.68 6.60
CA LEU A 22 -8.49 -1.95 5.88
C LEU A 22 -7.12 -2.58 5.72
N VAL A 23 -6.99 -3.83 6.14
CA VAL A 23 -5.76 -4.61 5.94
C VAL A 23 -6.08 -5.76 4.98
N GLU A 24 -5.60 -5.66 3.74
CA GLU A 24 -5.74 -6.75 2.77
C GLU A 24 -4.60 -7.77 2.95
N VAL A 25 -4.97 -9.00 3.26
CA VAL A 25 -4.08 -10.16 3.19
C VAL A 25 -4.14 -10.72 1.76
N PRO A 26 -3.04 -11.24 1.17
CA PRO A 26 -3.09 -11.89 -0.13
C PRO A 26 -4.25 -12.89 -0.23
N GLY A 27 -5.08 -12.72 -1.26
CA GLY A 27 -6.31 -13.48 -1.51
C GLY A 27 -7.58 -12.83 -0.94
N GLY A 28 -7.44 -11.78 -0.14
CA GLY A 28 -8.53 -11.07 0.56
C GLY A 28 -9.23 -9.97 -0.23
N TRP A 29 -8.82 -9.68 -1.47
CA TRP A 29 -9.34 -8.57 -2.27
C TRP A 29 -10.86 -8.52 -2.37
N ALA A 30 -11.53 -9.66 -2.61
CA ALA A 30 -12.98 -9.69 -2.75
C ALA A 30 -13.68 -9.28 -1.43
N ALA A 31 -13.12 -9.71 -0.29
CA ALA A 31 -13.57 -9.28 1.02
C ALA A 31 -13.31 -7.78 1.21
N ARG A 32 -12.13 -7.25 0.88
CA ARG A 32 -11.83 -5.81 0.96
C ARG A 32 -12.81 -4.99 0.12
N ALA A 33 -12.99 -5.32 -1.15
CA ALA A 33 -13.90 -4.59 -2.04
C ALA A 33 -15.34 -4.59 -1.51
N ALA A 34 -15.79 -5.72 -0.95
CA ALA A 34 -17.10 -5.81 -0.30
C ALA A 34 -17.20 -4.95 0.96
N VAL A 35 -16.14 -4.90 1.79
CA VAL A 35 -16.07 -4.02 2.97
C VAL A 35 -16.13 -2.57 2.54
N GLU A 36 -15.29 -2.11 1.61
CA GLU A 36 -15.26 -0.71 1.15
C GLU A 36 -16.64 -0.23 0.70
N ARG A 37 -17.33 -1.03 -0.13
CA ARG A 37 -18.69 -0.71 -0.56
C ARG A 37 -19.65 -0.63 0.62
N ALA A 38 -19.55 -1.56 1.57
CA ALA A 38 -20.39 -1.60 2.76
C ALA A 38 -20.12 -0.44 3.73
N LEU A 39 -18.90 0.13 3.74
CA LEU A 39 -18.56 1.36 4.47
C LEU A 39 -19.29 2.56 3.88
N VAL A 40 -19.21 2.74 2.56
CA VAL A 40 -19.90 3.83 1.85
C VAL A 40 -21.40 3.76 2.08
N GLU A 41 -22.01 2.58 1.98
CA GLU A 41 -23.44 2.38 2.23
C GLU A 41 -23.87 2.74 3.66
N ARG A 42 -22.97 2.58 4.65
CA ARG A 42 -23.21 2.93 6.06
C ARG A 42 -22.87 4.38 6.40
N GLY A 43 -22.22 5.11 5.50
CA GLY A 43 -21.67 6.45 5.76
C GLY A 43 -20.37 6.42 6.58
N TRP A 44 -19.72 5.27 6.68
CA TRP A 44 -18.40 5.10 7.29
C TRP A 44 -17.30 5.46 6.28
N ARG A 45 -16.09 5.73 6.78
CA ARG A 45 -14.95 6.12 5.93
C ARG A 45 -13.81 5.12 6.07
N ALA A 46 -13.01 4.97 5.00
CA ALA A 46 -11.71 4.31 5.12
C ALA A 46 -10.74 5.24 5.87
N ALA A 47 -9.96 4.68 6.79
CA ALA A 47 -8.91 5.40 7.50
C ALA A 47 -7.61 5.39 6.67
N SER A 48 -6.81 6.44 6.82
CA SER A 48 -5.52 6.60 6.11
C SER A 48 -4.30 6.15 6.94
N SER A 49 -4.49 5.93 8.24
CA SER A 49 -3.45 5.46 9.15
C SER A 49 -4.08 4.80 10.39
N PRO A 50 -3.32 3.98 11.15
CA PRO A 50 -3.79 3.44 12.42
C PRO A 50 -4.19 4.52 13.42
N ALA A 51 -3.46 5.65 13.43
CA ALA A 51 -3.74 6.76 14.33
C ALA A 51 -5.07 7.48 14.06
N ASP A 52 -5.62 7.37 12.84
CA ASP A 52 -6.90 7.95 12.42
C ASP A 52 -8.04 6.91 12.45
N ALA A 53 -7.77 5.66 12.84
CA ALA A 53 -8.71 4.56 12.74
C ALA A 53 -9.45 4.30 14.06
N ASP A 54 -10.78 4.19 13.98
CA ASP A 54 -11.64 3.71 15.07
C ASP A 54 -11.78 2.18 15.00
N ALA A 55 -11.60 1.58 13.83
CA ALA A 55 -11.63 0.14 13.68
C ALA A 55 -10.64 -0.37 12.64
N VAL A 56 -10.20 -1.62 12.79
CA VAL A 56 -9.41 -2.34 11.78
C VAL A 56 -10.18 -3.56 11.28
N VAL A 57 -10.24 -3.73 9.95
CA VAL A 57 -10.83 -4.92 9.31
C VAL A 57 -9.76 -5.64 8.51
N VAL A 58 -9.44 -6.86 8.94
CA VAL A 58 -8.52 -7.76 8.24
C VAL A 58 -9.31 -8.53 7.20
N CYS A 59 -8.98 -8.31 5.92
CA CYS A 59 -9.64 -8.90 4.76
C CYS A 59 -8.80 -10.06 4.23
N GLY A 60 -9.33 -11.28 4.31
CA GLY A 60 -8.62 -12.52 4.00
C GLY A 60 -8.19 -13.28 5.25
N THR A 61 -7.44 -14.36 5.05
CA THR A 61 -6.94 -15.21 6.14
C THR A 61 -5.43 -15.01 6.30
N PRO A 62 -4.96 -14.36 7.37
CA PRO A 62 -3.53 -14.10 7.61
C PRO A 62 -2.70 -15.39 7.65
N GLY A 63 -1.51 -15.36 7.04
CA GLY A 63 -0.48 -16.39 7.23
C GLY A 63 0.29 -16.20 8.55
N GLU A 64 1.25 -17.09 8.82
CA GLU A 64 2.00 -17.12 10.09
C GLU A 64 2.76 -15.80 10.37
N SER A 65 3.30 -15.16 9.34
CA SER A 65 4.10 -13.93 9.44
C SER A 65 3.29 -12.65 9.71
N TRP A 66 1.96 -12.71 9.76
CA TRP A 66 1.11 -11.52 9.93
C TRP A 66 0.85 -11.12 11.37
N GLY A 67 1.04 -12.04 12.33
CA GLY A 67 0.63 -11.84 13.72
C GLY A 67 1.22 -10.56 14.33
N GLU A 68 2.54 -10.39 14.18
CA GLU A 68 3.24 -9.21 14.70
C GLU A 68 2.82 -7.92 14.01
N VAL A 69 2.65 -7.93 12.68
CA VAL A 69 2.21 -6.75 11.92
C VAL A 69 0.83 -6.28 12.38
N LEU A 70 -0.11 -7.22 12.57
CA LEU A 70 -1.46 -6.91 13.00
C LEU A 70 -1.50 -6.41 14.44
N GLU A 71 -0.69 -6.96 15.34
CA GLU A 71 -0.63 -6.51 16.73
C GLU A 71 0.03 -5.12 16.83
N ARG A 72 1.16 -4.87 16.16
CA ARG A 72 1.78 -3.54 16.10
C ARG A 72 0.82 -2.49 15.52
N THR A 73 0.03 -2.86 14.50
CA THR A 73 -1.00 -1.97 13.93
C THR A 73 -2.08 -1.64 14.96
N TRP A 74 -2.54 -2.64 15.73
CA TRP A 74 -3.53 -2.47 16.79
C TRP A 74 -3.02 -1.59 17.94
N GLU A 75 -1.77 -1.76 18.34
CA GLU A 75 -1.12 -0.95 19.39
C GLU A 75 -1.06 0.54 19.02
N GLN A 76 -0.85 0.85 17.74
CA GLN A 76 -0.81 2.23 17.23
C GLN A 76 -2.18 2.91 17.16
N MET A 77 -3.28 2.18 17.31
CA MET A 77 -4.63 2.75 17.23
C MET A 77 -5.06 3.41 18.55
N PRO A 78 -5.60 4.64 18.52
CA PRO A 78 -6.20 5.27 19.70
C PRO A 78 -7.47 4.53 20.12
N GLY A 79 -7.94 4.76 21.36
CA GLY A 79 -9.25 4.27 21.79
C GLY A 79 -10.30 5.37 21.72
N PRO A 80 -11.60 5.05 21.59
CA PRO A 80 -12.18 3.70 21.49
C PRO A 80 -11.85 3.00 20.16
N ARG A 81 -11.64 1.68 20.20
CA ARG A 81 -11.21 0.90 19.03
C ARG A 81 -11.88 -0.48 18.95
N ALA A 82 -12.02 -1.00 17.74
CA ALA A 82 -12.55 -2.34 17.49
C ALA A 82 -11.82 -3.04 16.34
N ARG A 83 -11.79 -4.37 16.34
CA ARG A 83 -11.20 -5.16 15.25
C ARG A 83 -12.12 -6.29 14.79
N ALA A 84 -12.09 -6.58 13.50
CA ALA A 84 -12.81 -7.69 12.90
C ALA A 84 -11.97 -8.36 11.80
N SER A 85 -12.29 -9.62 11.50
CA SER A 85 -11.71 -10.37 10.39
C SER A 85 -12.82 -10.83 9.46
N VAL A 86 -12.59 -10.72 8.15
CA VAL A 86 -13.53 -11.07 7.09
C VAL A 86 -12.77 -11.89 6.07
N SER A 87 -13.04 -13.19 6.00
CA SER A 87 -12.45 -14.09 5.00
C SER A 87 -13.30 -14.19 3.74
N ALA A 88 -14.60 -13.87 3.82
CA ALA A 88 -15.51 -13.89 2.68
C ALA A 88 -16.44 -12.66 2.64
N PRO A 89 -16.83 -12.18 1.43
CA PRO A 89 -17.76 -11.06 1.26
C PRO A 89 -19.09 -11.20 2.01
N SER A 90 -19.57 -12.42 2.22
CA SER A 90 -20.82 -12.70 2.95
C SER A 90 -20.74 -12.40 4.45
N GLU A 91 -19.54 -12.32 5.02
CA GLU A 91 -19.32 -12.06 6.46
C GLU A 91 -19.35 -10.56 6.79
N VAL A 92 -19.20 -9.70 5.78
CA VAL A 92 -19.09 -8.23 5.93
C VAL A 92 -20.24 -7.62 6.74
N PRO A 93 -21.53 -7.94 6.49
CA PRO A 93 -22.61 -7.31 7.25
C PRO A 93 -22.51 -7.57 8.76
N GLY A 94 -22.28 -8.83 9.15
CA GLY A 94 -22.15 -9.23 10.56
C GLY A 94 -20.87 -8.68 11.21
N ALA A 95 -19.76 -8.64 10.47
CA ALA A 95 -18.52 -8.05 10.96
C ALA A 95 -18.69 -6.55 11.29
N LEU A 96 -19.32 -5.77 10.40
CA LEU A 96 -19.54 -4.34 10.63
C LEU A 96 -20.55 -4.06 11.75
N GLU A 97 -21.57 -4.90 11.91
CA GLU A 97 -22.48 -4.85 13.06
C GLU A 97 -21.74 -5.16 14.38
N GLY A 98 -20.85 -6.16 14.37
CA GLY A 98 -19.99 -6.49 15.50
C GLY A 98 -19.04 -5.36 15.90
N LEU A 99 -18.44 -4.67 14.91
CA LEU A 99 -17.61 -3.48 15.17
C LEU A 99 -18.43 -2.37 15.83
N ALA A 100 -19.61 -2.06 15.28
CA ALA A 100 -20.49 -1.05 15.86
C ALA A 100 -20.90 -1.39 17.30
N ALA A 101 -21.18 -2.66 17.58
CA ALA A 101 -21.49 -3.13 18.94
C ALA A 101 -20.28 -2.97 19.88
N SER A 102 -19.08 -3.35 19.43
CA SER A 102 -17.84 -3.23 20.20
C SER A 102 -17.46 -1.78 20.51
N LEU A 103 -17.64 -0.86 19.57
CA LEU A 103 -17.40 0.58 19.77
C LEU A 103 -18.41 1.21 20.74
N LEU A 104 -19.60 0.62 20.89
CA LEU A 104 -20.63 1.06 21.84
C LEU A 104 -20.52 0.40 23.22
N ASP A 105 -19.62 -0.57 23.39
CA ASP A 105 -19.39 -1.26 24.66
C ASP A 105 -18.46 -0.46 25.55
N ASP A 106 -19.01 0.51 26.28
CA ASP A 106 -18.24 1.40 27.16
C ASP A 106 -17.38 0.64 28.20
N ASP A 107 -17.82 -0.54 28.65
CA ASP A 107 -17.11 -1.29 29.68
C ASP A 107 -15.88 -1.98 29.07
N ALA A 108 -16.03 -2.58 27.88
CA ALA A 108 -14.90 -3.12 27.12
C ALA A 108 -13.89 -2.03 26.73
N GLN A 109 -14.37 -0.87 26.26
CA GLN A 109 -13.50 0.24 25.85
C GLN A 109 -12.70 0.83 27.03
N ARG A 110 -13.27 0.85 28.24
CA ARG A 110 -12.53 1.26 29.45
C ARG A 110 -11.52 0.21 29.91
N ALA A 111 -11.84 -1.07 29.78
CA ALA A 111 -10.89 -2.13 30.09
C ALA A 111 -9.67 -2.10 29.16
N ASP A 112 -9.90 -1.90 27.85
CA ASP A 112 -8.83 -1.72 26.85
C ASP A 112 -7.96 -0.48 27.13
N ALA A 113 -8.59 0.65 27.49
CA ALA A 113 -7.85 1.84 27.86
C ALA A 113 -6.97 1.61 29.10
N ALA A 114 -7.52 0.96 30.14
CA ALA A 114 -6.78 0.65 31.35
C ALA A 114 -5.60 -0.31 31.11
N SER A 115 -5.72 -1.26 30.18
CA SER A 115 -4.61 -2.16 29.86
C SER A 115 -3.45 -1.46 29.13
N ARG A 116 -3.71 -0.35 28.42
CA ARG A 116 -2.67 0.46 27.78
C ARG A 116 -1.89 1.33 28.76
N ASP A 117 -2.56 1.87 29.77
CA ASP A 117 -1.93 2.74 30.77
C ASP A 117 -1.00 1.95 31.72
N LEU A 118 -1.08 0.62 31.71
CA LEU A 118 -0.24 -0.30 32.49
C LEU A 118 1.13 -0.58 31.84
N VAL A 119 1.75 0.41 31.20
CA VAL A 119 3.20 0.34 30.94
C VAL A 119 3.90 0.39 32.30
N PRO A 120 4.71 -0.62 32.70
CA PRO A 120 5.31 -0.65 34.02
C PRO A 120 6.15 0.60 34.27
N ALA A 121 5.83 1.34 35.34
CA ALA A 121 6.61 2.48 35.81
C ALA A 121 7.92 2.07 36.52
N ASP A 122 8.54 0.98 36.08
CA ASP A 122 9.83 0.49 36.61
C ASP A 122 10.94 0.78 35.59
N VAL A 123 11.17 2.07 35.34
CA VAL A 123 12.45 2.60 34.88
C VAL A 123 12.86 3.71 35.86
N GLU A 124 13.14 3.30 37.10
CA GLU A 124 13.90 4.13 38.03
C GLU A 124 15.39 4.06 37.69
N ASN A 125 15.90 5.19 37.22
CA ASN A 125 17.30 5.63 37.25
C ASN A 125 18.30 4.96 36.30
N GLY A 126 18.41 5.53 35.11
CA GLY A 126 19.60 5.50 34.26
C GLY A 126 19.40 6.52 33.16
N ASP A 127 20.27 7.53 33.10
CA ASP A 127 20.27 8.58 32.09
C ASP A 127 20.26 8.01 30.66
N ASP A 128 19.66 8.77 29.74
CA ASP A 128 19.46 8.54 28.29
C ASP A 128 18.21 7.74 27.85
N MET A 129 17.08 8.44 27.85
CA MET A 129 15.84 8.03 27.16
C MET A 129 15.84 8.50 25.70
N HIS A 130 16.25 7.63 24.77
CA HIS A 130 15.87 7.75 23.36
C HIS A 130 14.49 7.11 23.12
N PRO A 131 13.51 7.82 22.55
CA PRO A 131 12.21 7.23 22.26
C PRO A 131 12.32 6.37 20.98
N ALA A 132 11.75 5.16 21.05
CA ALA A 132 11.41 4.27 19.92
C ALA A 132 12.46 3.30 19.34
N GLY A 133 13.63 3.07 19.97
CA GLY A 133 14.53 1.98 19.55
C GLY A 133 14.98 2.05 18.08
N LEU A 134 14.93 3.25 17.50
CA LEU A 134 15.55 3.56 16.22
C LEU A 134 16.96 4.04 16.55
N ASP A 135 17.97 3.32 16.06
CA ASP A 135 19.34 3.80 16.13
C ASP A 135 19.42 5.15 15.44
N LEU A 136 19.89 6.15 16.17
CA LEU A 136 20.24 7.43 15.58
C LEU A 136 21.43 7.22 14.64
N ALA A 137 21.36 7.85 13.47
CA ALA A 137 22.45 7.86 12.51
C ALA A 137 23.76 8.30 13.18
N GLY A 138 24.76 7.43 13.15
CA GLY A 138 26.13 7.78 13.51
C GLY A 138 26.74 8.61 12.39
N GLY A 139 27.02 9.89 12.64
CA GLY A 139 27.76 10.73 11.70
C GLY A 139 29.24 10.36 11.72
N GLU A 140 29.82 10.12 10.53
CA GLU A 140 31.27 10.03 10.39
C GLU A 140 31.85 11.43 10.19
N ASP A 141 32.96 11.71 10.89
CA ASP A 141 33.56 13.03 10.94
C ASP A 141 34.13 13.49 9.58
N ASP A 142 33.73 14.71 9.21
CA ASP A 142 34.44 15.70 8.39
C ASP A 142 34.11 15.79 6.88
N LEU A 143 33.05 16.53 6.52
CA LEU A 143 33.06 17.44 5.34
C LEU A 143 32.15 18.68 5.54
N ARG A 144 32.73 19.87 5.34
CA ARG A 144 32.23 21.20 5.74
C ARG A 144 31.31 21.91 4.71
N ASP A 145 30.23 21.27 4.34
CA ASP A 145 28.89 21.88 4.25
C ASP A 145 27.86 21.08 5.08
N GLY A 146 28.38 20.16 5.91
CA GLY A 146 27.84 18.85 6.29
C GLY A 146 26.61 18.82 7.18
N LEU A 147 25.46 19.09 6.59
CA LEU A 147 24.25 18.32 6.91
C LEU A 147 24.30 17.04 6.07
N GLU A 148 25.07 16.05 6.52
CA GLU A 148 24.92 14.69 6.05
C GLU A 148 23.45 14.30 6.29
N MET A 149 22.76 13.91 5.22
CA MET A 149 21.33 13.63 5.31
C MET A 149 21.13 12.31 6.06
N ASP A 150 20.47 12.36 7.21
CA ASP A 150 20.19 11.18 8.03
C ASP A 150 19.61 10.05 7.18
N VAL A 151 20.27 8.89 7.23
CA VAL A 151 19.84 7.68 6.55
C VAL A 151 18.74 7.02 7.38
N LEU A 152 17.54 6.88 6.81
CA LEU A 152 16.40 6.25 7.47
C LEU A 152 16.13 4.87 6.88
N ARG A 153 16.26 3.83 7.71
CA ARG A 153 15.79 2.48 7.39
C ARG A 153 14.32 2.37 7.79
N VAL A 154 13.42 2.21 6.82
CA VAL A 154 11.98 2.12 7.08
C VAL A 154 11.31 1.09 6.17
N PRO A 155 10.47 0.18 6.72
CA PRO A 155 9.61 -0.68 5.92
C PRO A 155 8.40 0.11 5.41
N LEU A 156 8.11 -0.01 4.12
CA LEU A 156 6.87 0.46 3.52
C LEU A 156 5.93 -0.73 3.30
N GLY A 157 4.73 -0.66 3.87
CA GLY A 157 3.76 -1.76 3.86
C GLY A 157 3.88 -2.67 5.09
N PRO A 158 3.05 -3.73 5.19
CA PRO A 158 2.03 -4.15 4.22
C PRO A 158 0.65 -3.52 4.47
N VAL A 159 0.50 -2.68 5.51
CA VAL A 159 -0.77 -2.08 5.94
C VAL A 159 -0.99 -0.65 5.44
N LEU A 160 -0.19 -0.20 4.47
CA LEU A 160 -0.33 1.13 3.89
C LEU A 160 -1.63 1.24 3.05
N PRO A 161 -2.34 2.38 3.07
CA PRO A 161 -3.43 2.62 2.13
C PRO A 161 -2.95 2.59 0.68
N ASP A 162 -3.80 2.12 -0.24
CA ASP A 162 -3.49 2.05 -1.67
C ASP A 162 -2.18 1.28 -1.94
N TRP A 163 -1.99 0.19 -1.21
CA TRP A 163 -0.80 -0.65 -1.25
C TRP A 163 -1.15 -2.11 -1.58
N PRO A 164 -0.31 -2.82 -2.34
CA PRO A 164 -0.55 -4.23 -2.63
C PRO A 164 -0.55 -5.10 -1.38
N ALA A 165 -1.48 -6.06 -1.33
CA ALA A 165 -1.64 -6.97 -0.20
C ALA A 165 -0.35 -7.73 0.11
N GLY A 166 0.10 -7.69 1.36
CA GLY A 166 1.27 -8.43 1.83
C GLY A 166 2.64 -7.93 1.31
N LEU A 167 2.70 -6.94 0.42
CA LEU A 167 3.98 -6.39 -0.03
C LEU A 167 4.65 -5.60 1.09
N VAL A 168 5.93 -5.86 1.34
CA VAL A 168 6.78 -5.07 2.22
C VAL A 168 8.01 -4.63 1.43
N LEU A 169 8.27 -3.33 1.39
CA LEU A 169 9.54 -2.80 0.86
C LEU A 169 10.40 -2.36 2.02
N ARG A 170 11.51 -3.06 2.27
CA ARG A 170 12.56 -2.56 3.18
C ARG A 170 13.35 -1.51 2.44
N THR A 171 13.21 -0.25 2.85
CA THR A 171 13.84 0.88 2.17
C THR A 171 14.88 1.55 3.04
N VAL A 172 15.94 2.00 2.40
CA VAL A 172 16.91 2.94 2.96
C VAL A 172 16.67 4.26 2.24
N LEU A 173 16.27 5.28 3.00
CA LEU A 173 15.96 6.61 2.50
C LEU A 173 17.06 7.60 2.87
N SER A 174 17.37 8.50 1.94
CA SER A 174 18.10 9.74 2.21
C SER A 174 17.12 10.88 1.95
N GLY A 175 16.62 11.50 3.03
CA GLY A 175 15.47 12.38 2.95
C GLY A 175 14.23 11.63 2.45
N ASP A 176 13.67 12.03 1.31
CA ASP A 176 12.52 11.36 0.67
C ASP A 176 12.92 10.42 -0.46
N VAL A 177 14.23 10.31 -0.78
CA VAL A 177 14.75 9.52 -1.90
C VAL A 177 15.09 8.11 -1.43
N VAL A 178 14.64 7.11 -2.18
CA VAL A 178 15.05 5.72 -1.99
C VAL A 178 16.47 5.51 -2.52
N VAL A 179 17.39 5.14 -1.64
CA VAL A 179 18.79 4.81 -1.98
C VAL A 179 18.96 3.30 -2.17
N ARG A 180 18.27 2.51 -1.35
CA ARG A 180 18.22 1.05 -1.43
C ARG A 180 16.81 0.57 -1.16
N ALA A 181 16.38 -0.46 -1.88
CA ALA A 181 15.11 -1.13 -1.64
C ALA A 181 15.29 -2.64 -1.72
N ARG A 182 14.56 -3.36 -0.87
CA ARG A 182 14.42 -4.81 -0.92
C ARG A 182 12.95 -5.19 -0.80
N VAL A 183 12.56 -6.23 -1.51
CA VAL A 183 11.17 -6.72 -1.57
C VAL A 183 11.00 -7.93 -0.66
N GLU A 184 9.93 -7.91 0.12
CA GLU A 184 9.41 -9.06 0.86
C GLU A 184 7.89 -9.18 0.62
N VAL A 185 7.36 -10.41 0.71
CA VAL A 185 5.93 -10.69 0.56
C VAL A 185 5.45 -11.55 1.73
N LEU A 186 4.51 -11.02 2.52
CA LEU A 186 3.82 -11.76 3.56
C LEU A 186 2.66 -12.56 2.96
N ALA A 187 2.82 -13.87 2.86
CA ALA A 187 1.78 -14.75 2.35
C ALA A 187 0.50 -14.74 3.20
N GLY A 188 -0.65 -14.89 2.56
CA GLY A 188 -1.87 -15.30 3.24
C GLY A 188 -1.84 -16.79 3.59
N ALA A 189 -2.73 -17.25 4.46
CA ALA A 189 -2.94 -18.68 4.64
C ALA A 189 -3.38 -19.29 3.32
N ALA A 190 -2.80 -20.44 2.96
CA ALA A 190 -3.08 -21.12 1.69
C ALA A 190 -4.58 -21.39 1.53
N ALA A 191 -5.27 -20.55 0.75
CA ALA A 191 -6.61 -20.86 0.28
C ALA A 191 -6.47 -22.04 -0.68
N ARG A 192 -7.19 -23.15 -0.40
CA ARG A 192 -7.33 -24.25 -1.36
C ARG A 192 -7.74 -23.65 -2.69
N ARG A 193 -6.86 -23.74 -3.69
CA ARG A 193 -7.04 -23.18 -5.03
C ARG A 193 -8.12 -23.98 -5.78
N ASP A 194 -9.35 -23.97 -5.29
CA ASP A 194 -10.46 -24.64 -5.96
C ASP A 194 -10.93 -23.80 -7.15
N SER A 195 -10.97 -24.49 -8.28
CA SER A 195 -11.11 -23.98 -9.64
C SER A 195 -12.48 -23.37 -9.96
N ALA A 196 -12.47 -22.18 -10.57
CA ALA A 196 -13.47 -21.76 -11.55
C ALA A 196 -12.88 -20.65 -12.44
N ASP A 197 -12.57 -20.98 -13.69
CA ASP A 197 -11.85 -20.14 -14.66
C ASP A 197 -12.67 -18.91 -15.13
N ASP A 198 -14.01 -18.99 -15.05
CA ASP A 198 -14.92 -17.89 -15.42
C ASP A 198 -15.11 -16.84 -14.31
N ALA A 199 -14.97 -17.21 -13.03
CA ALA A 199 -14.96 -16.24 -11.93
C ALA A 199 -13.71 -15.34 -11.99
N ARG A 200 -12.59 -15.92 -12.42
CA ARG A 200 -11.29 -15.25 -12.56
C ARG A 200 -11.28 -14.12 -13.60
N ARG A 201 -12.12 -14.22 -14.65
CA ARG A 201 -12.20 -13.20 -15.73
C ARG A 201 -12.95 -11.93 -15.34
N GLY A 202 -14.05 -12.06 -14.58
CA GLY A 202 -14.79 -10.89 -14.05
C GLY A 202 -14.00 -10.19 -12.95
N ASP A 203 -13.26 -10.97 -12.16
CA ASP A 203 -12.37 -10.45 -11.12
C ASP A 203 -11.20 -9.64 -11.71
N ASP A 204 -10.65 -10.01 -12.86
CA ASP A 204 -9.53 -9.30 -13.50
C ASP A 204 -9.84 -7.83 -13.83
N VAL A 205 -10.94 -7.57 -14.55
CA VAL A 205 -11.32 -6.19 -14.91
C VAL A 205 -11.57 -5.35 -13.66
N ALA A 206 -12.25 -5.92 -12.66
CA ALA A 206 -12.51 -5.24 -11.41
C ALA A 206 -11.20 -4.94 -10.66
N ARG A 207 -10.26 -5.88 -10.60
CA ARG A 207 -8.95 -5.70 -9.96
C ARG A 207 -8.10 -4.64 -10.66
N ARG A 208 -8.09 -4.60 -12.00
CA ARG A 208 -7.41 -3.53 -12.76
C ARG A 208 -8.04 -2.15 -12.55
N LEU A 209 -9.37 -2.07 -12.50
CA LEU A 209 -10.07 -0.82 -12.16
C LEU A 209 -9.79 -0.38 -10.72
N ASP A 210 -9.63 -1.33 -9.80
CA ASP A 210 -9.21 -1.07 -8.42
C ASP A 210 -7.78 -0.51 -8.36
N ALA A 211 -6.82 -1.14 -9.05
CA ALA A 211 -5.44 -0.63 -9.17
C ALA A 211 -5.40 0.76 -9.82
N ALA A 212 -6.18 0.99 -10.88
CA ALA A 212 -6.30 2.31 -11.50
C ALA A 212 -6.87 3.35 -10.52
N ALA A 213 -7.84 2.98 -9.69
CA ALA A 213 -8.38 3.85 -8.65
C ALA A 213 -7.32 4.22 -7.60
N GLN A 214 -6.48 3.27 -7.20
CA GLN A 214 -5.36 3.51 -6.26
C GLN A 214 -4.38 4.54 -6.83
N VAL A 215 -3.94 4.37 -8.09
CA VAL A 215 -3.06 5.33 -8.77
C VAL A 215 -3.71 6.72 -8.85
N LEU A 216 -4.99 6.78 -9.20
CA LEU A 216 -5.73 8.05 -9.31
C LEU A 216 -5.88 8.76 -7.96
N ARG A 217 -6.10 8.03 -6.86
CA ARG A 217 -6.10 8.61 -5.49
C ARG A 217 -4.73 9.15 -5.11
N LEU A 218 -3.67 8.38 -5.33
CA LEU A 218 -2.30 8.82 -5.06
C LEU A 218 -1.89 10.04 -5.91
N ALA A 219 -2.45 10.17 -7.11
CA ALA A 219 -2.26 11.34 -7.97
C ALA A 219 -3.18 12.54 -7.63
N GLY A 220 -4.01 12.44 -6.58
CA GLY A 220 -4.92 13.50 -6.14
C GLY A 220 -6.17 13.71 -7.01
N ALA A 221 -6.55 12.72 -7.82
CA ALA A 221 -7.70 12.76 -8.72
C ALA A 221 -8.89 11.96 -8.19
N ASP A 222 -9.36 12.34 -6.99
CA ASP A 222 -10.36 11.58 -6.22
C ASP A 222 -11.70 11.38 -6.94
N ASP A 223 -12.14 12.35 -7.75
CA ASP A 223 -13.38 12.25 -8.53
C ASP A 223 -13.29 11.17 -9.62
N VAL A 224 -12.13 11.08 -10.27
CA VAL A 224 -11.83 10.08 -11.29
C VAL A 224 -11.63 8.72 -10.64
N ALA A 225 -10.96 8.67 -9.49
CA ALA A 225 -10.79 7.45 -8.69
C ALA A 225 -12.13 6.89 -8.21
N ALA A 226 -13.05 7.75 -7.72
CA ALA A 226 -14.40 7.34 -7.34
C ALA A 226 -15.19 6.75 -8.51
N ARG A 227 -14.99 7.28 -9.73
CA ARG A 227 -15.58 6.69 -10.95
C ARG A 227 -14.98 5.32 -11.26
N ALA A 228 -13.67 5.13 -11.11
CA ALA A 228 -13.02 3.83 -11.29
C ALA A 228 -13.52 2.80 -10.27
N VAL A 229 -13.67 3.19 -8.99
CA VAL A 229 -14.28 2.35 -7.93
C VAL A 229 -15.71 1.96 -8.28
N HIS A 230 -16.52 2.89 -8.77
CA HIS A 230 -17.89 2.58 -9.19
C HIS A 230 -17.93 1.56 -10.34
N LEU A 231 -17.01 1.67 -11.31
CA LEU A 231 -16.90 0.70 -12.40
C LEU A 231 -16.37 -0.65 -11.92
N ARG A 232 -15.42 -0.67 -10.98
CA ARG A 232 -14.96 -1.89 -10.31
C ARG A 232 -16.14 -2.63 -9.67
N ASP A 233 -16.95 -1.92 -8.88
CA ASP A 233 -18.09 -2.53 -8.18
C ASP A 233 -19.16 -3.03 -9.15
N ALA A 234 -19.33 -2.36 -10.30
CA ALA A 234 -20.20 -2.83 -11.39
C ALA A 234 -19.62 -4.07 -12.09
N ALA A 235 -18.30 -4.18 -12.22
CA ALA A 235 -17.60 -5.31 -12.83
C ALA A 235 -17.65 -6.60 -11.97
N LEU A 236 -17.84 -6.47 -10.65
CA LEU A 236 -17.93 -7.62 -9.74
C LEU A 236 -19.10 -8.56 -10.10
N PRO A 237 -18.95 -9.89 -9.99
CA PRO A 237 -20.05 -10.84 -10.19
C PRO A 237 -21.32 -10.50 -9.39
N ALA A 238 -22.50 -10.77 -9.97
CA ALA A 238 -23.81 -10.47 -9.36
C ALA A 238 -23.98 -11.00 -7.91
N GLY A 239 -23.40 -12.17 -7.61
CA GLY A 239 -23.42 -12.76 -6.26
C GLY A 239 -22.61 -11.97 -5.23
N LEU A 240 -21.58 -11.23 -5.65
CA LEU A 240 -20.84 -10.31 -4.79
C LEU A 240 -21.56 -8.95 -4.69
N ARG A 241 -22.24 -8.53 -5.76
CA ARG A 241 -23.06 -7.30 -5.77
C ARG A 241 -24.31 -7.41 -4.89
N SER A 242 -24.94 -8.57 -4.76
CA SER A 242 -26.22 -8.74 -4.05
C SER A 242 -26.12 -8.88 -2.53
N LEU A 243 -24.93 -9.03 -1.95
CA LEU A 243 -24.70 -9.21 -0.50
C LEU A 243 -24.93 -7.94 0.34
N SER A 244 -25.58 -6.92 -0.22
CA SER A 244 -26.00 -5.75 0.53
C SER A 244 -27.15 -6.14 1.51
N PRO A 245 -27.12 -5.67 2.77
CA PRO A 245 -28.10 -6.06 3.80
C PRO A 245 -29.55 -5.66 3.49
N ARG A 246 -29.81 -4.88 2.43
CA ARG A 246 -31.17 -4.47 2.02
C ARG A 246 -31.87 -5.45 1.08
N SER A 247 -31.17 -6.49 0.59
CA SER A 247 -31.74 -7.45 -0.36
C SER A 247 -31.23 -8.87 -0.10
N ALA A 248 -31.65 -9.49 1.00
CA ALA A 248 -31.54 -10.95 1.11
C ALA A 248 -32.52 -11.60 0.11
N PRO A 249 -32.05 -12.38 -0.89
CA PRO A 249 -32.96 -13.02 -1.83
C PRO A 249 -33.69 -14.19 -1.17
N SER A 250 -34.99 -14.30 -1.45
CA SER A 250 -35.80 -15.48 -1.11
C SER A 250 -35.21 -16.74 -1.78
N PRO A 251 -35.31 -17.94 -1.16
CA PRO A 251 -34.81 -19.20 -1.73
C PRO A 251 -35.38 -19.52 -3.12
N SER A 252 -36.54 -18.97 -3.48
CA SER A 252 -37.14 -19.10 -4.83
C SER A 252 -36.51 -18.18 -5.89
N GLY A 253 -35.81 -17.12 -5.50
CA GLY A 253 -35.16 -16.14 -6.39
C GLY A 253 -33.77 -16.57 -6.87
N LEU A 254 -33.08 -17.43 -6.10
CA LEU A 254 -31.79 -18.02 -6.45
C LEU A 254 -31.85 -18.79 -7.78
N ARG A 255 -32.96 -19.49 -8.05
CA ARG A 255 -33.13 -20.28 -9.28
C ARG A 255 -33.38 -19.41 -10.53
N SER A 256 -34.02 -18.25 -10.37
CA SER A 256 -34.26 -17.26 -11.44
C SER A 256 -33.00 -16.47 -11.82
N LEU A 257 -32.17 -16.12 -10.82
CA LEU A 257 -30.86 -15.49 -11.03
C LEU A 257 -29.88 -16.41 -11.78
N LEU A 258 -29.96 -17.72 -11.55
CA LEU A 258 -29.12 -18.70 -12.24
C LEU A 258 -29.54 -18.95 -13.70
N THR A 259 -30.81 -18.74 -14.06
CA THR A 259 -31.30 -18.94 -15.45
C THR A 259 -31.23 -17.68 -16.31
N SER A 260 -31.28 -16.48 -15.72
CA SER A 260 -31.23 -15.19 -16.45
C SER A 260 -29.83 -14.55 -16.52
N SER A 261 -28.85 -15.05 -15.75
CA SER A 261 -27.50 -14.46 -15.64
C SER A 261 -26.59 -14.64 -16.85
N ARG A 262 -26.85 -15.62 -17.73
CA ARG A 262 -26.00 -15.85 -18.93
C ARG A 262 -26.11 -14.76 -20.00
N GLY A 263 -27.24 -14.03 -20.06
CA GLY A 263 -27.45 -12.92 -21.01
C GLY A 263 -27.19 -11.55 -20.38
N ALA A 264 -27.73 -11.31 -19.17
CA ALA A 264 -27.56 -10.03 -18.47
C ALA A 264 -26.08 -9.72 -18.13
N GLY A 265 -25.30 -10.74 -17.76
CA GLY A 265 -23.88 -10.53 -17.46
C GLY A 265 -23.04 -10.08 -18.67
N ALA A 266 -23.45 -10.46 -19.89
CA ALA A 266 -22.74 -10.05 -21.11
C ALA A 266 -23.04 -8.60 -21.50
N GLU A 267 -24.30 -8.17 -21.36
CA GLU A 267 -24.70 -6.77 -21.58
C GLU A 267 -24.08 -5.84 -20.54
N GLU A 268 -24.15 -6.21 -19.25
CA GLU A 268 -23.49 -5.47 -18.15
C GLU A 268 -21.97 -5.39 -18.37
N ALA A 269 -21.32 -6.49 -18.74
CA ALA A 269 -19.89 -6.47 -19.05
C ALA A 269 -19.55 -5.59 -20.26
N HIS A 270 -20.43 -5.49 -21.26
CA HIS A 270 -20.25 -4.58 -22.39
C HIS A 270 -20.39 -3.11 -21.97
N GLU A 271 -21.37 -2.80 -21.12
CA GLU A 271 -21.55 -1.45 -20.54
C GLU A 271 -20.33 -1.03 -19.71
N VAL A 272 -19.86 -1.89 -18.82
CA VAL A 272 -18.65 -1.65 -18.01
C VAL A 272 -17.44 -1.38 -18.90
N ARG A 273 -17.24 -2.18 -19.96
CA ARG A 273 -16.15 -1.95 -20.94
C ARG A 273 -16.29 -0.61 -21.64
N GLY A 274 -17.49 -0.23 -22.07
CA GLY A 274 -17.75 1.06 -22.71
C GLY A 274 -17.45 2.24 -21.80
N GLU A 275 -17.84 2.16 -20.53
CA GLU A 275 -17.54 3.19 -19.54
C GLU A 275 -16.05 3.23 -19.16
N ALA A 276 -15.37 2.09 -19.07
CA ALA A 276 -13.92 2.02 -18.88
C ALA A 276 -13.17 2.69 -20.04
N ALA A 277 -13.58 2.45 -21.29
CA ALA A 277 -13.01 3.13 -22.47
C ALA A 277 -13.20 4.65 -22.41
N ARG A 278 -14.39 5.13 -21.98
CA ARG A 278 -14.66 6.56 -21.78
C ARG A 278 -13.78 7.15 -20.69
N LEU A 279 -13.62 6.44 -19.57
CA LEU A 279 -12.77 6.85 -18.46
C LEU A 279 -11.31 6.96 -18.90
N ARG A 280 -10.79 5.93 -19.59
CA ARG A 280 -9.46 5.93 -20.21
C ARG A 280 -9.26 7.16 -21.10
N GLY A 281 -10.21 7.43 -22.00
CA GLY A 281 -10.16 8.60 -22.88
C GLY A 281 -10.23 9.94 -22.14
N ARG A 282 -10.84 10.02 -20.95
CA ARG A 282 -10.79 11.21 -20.09
C ARG A 282 -9.41 11.38 -19.44
N VAL A 283 -8.83 10.30 -18.91
CA VAL A 283 -7.50 10.29 -18.28
C VAL A 283 -6.43 10.66 -19.32
N GLU A 284 -6.50 10.08 -20.51
CA GLU A 284 -5.58 10.34 -21.61
C GLU A 284 -5.57 11.82 -22.01
N ARG A 285 -6.75 12.44 -22.14
CA ARG A 285 -6.91 13.86 -22.52
C ARG A 285 -6.71 14.84 -21.36
N SER A 286 -6.63 14.37 -20.12
CA SER A 286 -6.51 15.25 -18.96
C SER A 286 -5.11 15.83 -18.86
N ARG A 287 -5.01 17.15 -19.08
CA ARG A 287 -3.74 17.89 -18.92
C ARG A 287 -3.35 18.01 -17.45
N VAL A 288 -4.31 18.07 -16.53
CA VAL A 288 -4.06 18.14 -15.09
C VAL A 288 -3.43 16.84 -14.59
N LEU A 289 -3.98 15.69 -14.98
CA LEU A 289 -3.38 14.39 -14.66
C LEU A 289 -2.03 14.19 -15.35
N ALA A 290 -1.91 14.63 -16.61
CA ALA A 290 -0.63 14.62 -17.29
C ALA A 290 0.42 15.50 -16.57
N TRP A 291 0.01 16.62 -15.97
CA TRP A 291 0.90 17.48 -15.18
C TRP A 291 1.25 16.85 -13.83
N ALA A 292 0.24 16.37 -13.09
CA ALA A 292 0.42 15.69 -11.81
C ALA A 292 1.37 14.49 -11.92
N LEU A 293 1.34 13.78 -13.04
CA LEU A 293 2.19 12.63 -13.34
C LEU A 293 3.45 12.96 -14.16
N ARG A 294 3.76 14.22 -14.48
CA ARG A 294 4.98 14.56 -15.25
C ARG A 294 5.98 15.40 -14.45
N GLU A 295 5.52 15.97 -13.34
CA GLU A 295 6.15 17.07 -12.61
C GLU A 295 6.40 18.30 -13.52
N ALA A 296 5.88 19.43 -13.06
CA ALA A 296 6.19 20.71 -13.62
C ALA A 296 7.68 20.98 -13.41
N ASP A 297 8.37 21.32 -14.48
CA ASP A 297 9.69 21.95 -14.43
C ASP A 297 9.53 23.30 -13.71
N VAL A 298 9.50 23.30 -12.37
CA VAL A 298 9.75 24.52 -11.61
C VAL A 298 11.24 24.72 -11.69
N ALA A 299 11.65 25.42 -12.74
CA ALA A 299 12.94 26.03 -12.83
C ALA A 299 13.19 26.82 -11.53
N THR A 300 13.96 26.25 -10.61
CA THR A 300 14.69 27.02 -9.61
C THR A 300 15.88 27.69 -10.31
N SER A 301 15.61 28.48 -11.34
CA SER A 301 16.51 29.56 -11.72
C SER A 301 16.30 30.68 -10.71
N SER A 302 16.96 30.53 -9.55
CA SER A 302 17.38 31.72 -8.83
C SER A 302 18.18 32.58 -9.83
N PRO A 303 17.87 33.86 -10.02
CA PRO A 303 18.72 34.72 -10.83
C PRO A 303 20.00 34.94 -10.04
N THR A 304 21.02 34.11 -10.29
CA THR A 304 22.38 34.40 -9.82
C THR A 304 22.85 35.60 -10.64
N SER A 305 22.65 36.78 -10.09
CA SER A 305 23.29 38.03 -10.52
C SER A 305 24.80 37.81 -10.61
N GLY A 306 25.37 38.30 -11.70
CA GLY A 306 26.64 37.83 -12.23
C GLY A 306 27.87 38.00 -11.35
N ALA A 307 28.81 37.10 -11.61
CA ALA A 307 30.24 37.37 -11.60
C ALA A 307 30.89 36.38 -12.59
N GLU A 308 31.31 36.90 -13.74
CA GLU A 308 32.20 36.21 -14.68
C GLU A 308 33.57 36.01 -14.03
N SER A 309 34.11 34.79 -14.07
CA SER A 309 35.52 34.56 -14.45
C SER A 309 35.80 33.09 -14.75
N ASP A 310 36.01 32.82 -16.04
CA ASP A 310 36.95 31.88 -16.68
C ASP A 310 37.40 30.57 -15.99
N ALA A 311 37.05 29.50 -16.72
CA ALA A 311 37.92 28.40 -17.17
C ALA A 311 38.49 27.40 -16.15
N ALA A 312 37.85 26.22 -16.07
CA ALA A 312 38.47 24.95 -16.43
C ALA A 312 37.40 23.84 -16.52
N GLN A 313 37.22 23.30 -17.72
CA GLN A 313 36.42 22.10 -17.97
C GLN A 313 37.15 20.88 -17.42
N ALA A 314 36.57 20.24 -16.41
CA ALA A 314 36.60 18.80 -16.23
C ALA A 314 35.17 18.38 -15.92
N SER A 315 34.60 17.52 -16.76
CA SER A 315 33.26 16.97 -16.56
C SER A 315 33.20 16.20 -15.25
N ALA A 316 32.52 16.79 -14.25
CA ALA A 316 32.04 16.06 -13.11
C ALA A 316 30.86 15.17 -13.57
N PRO A 317 30.69 13.95 -13.02
CA PRO A 317 29.47 13.18 -13.19
C PRO A 317 28.30 14.06 -12.73
N GLY A 318 27.17 14.03 -13.46
CA GLY A 318 25.99 14.81 -13.12
C GLY A 318 25.67 14.71 -11.64
N ASP A 319 25.40 15.86 -11.02
CA ASP A 319 25.04 16.00 -9.62
C ASP A 319 24.02 14.90 -9.26
N LEU A 320 24.15 14.23 -8.10
CA LEU A 320 23.23 13.15 -7.69
C LEU A 320 21.75 13.58 -7.78
N ARG A 321 21.52 14.89 -7.64
CA ARG A 321 20.24 15.56 -7.87
C ARG A 321 19.71 15.43 -9.30
N ASP A 322 20.56 15.60 -10.32
CA ASP A 322 20.18 15.48 -11.73
C ASP A 322 19.82 14.03 -12.07
N VAL A 323 20.57 13.06 -11.53
CA VAL A 323 20.28 11.62 -11.70
C VAL A 323 18.94 11.24 -11.08
N GLY A 324 18.63 11.76 -9.88
CA GLY A 324 17.36 11.52 -9.19
C GLY A 324 16.16 12.14 -9.93
N LEU A 325 16.28 13.38 -10.42
CA LEU A 325 15.23 14.04 -11.20
C LEU A 325 14.89 13.25 -12.48
N ASP A 326 15.91 12.74 -13.16
CA ASP A 326 15.77 11.91 -14.35
C ASP A 326 15.07 10.57 -14.07
N ALA A 327 15.43 9.90 -12.97
CA ALA A 327 14.80 8.67 -12.52
C ALA A 327 13.31 8.90 -12.18
N ARG A 328 13.00 9.99 -11.48
CA ARG A 328 11.62 10.38 -11.14
C ARG A 328 10.78 10.64 -12.40
N ARG A 329 11.28 11.42 -13.36
CA ARG A 329 10.56 11.72 -14.61
C ARG A 329 10.26 10.46 -15.42
N ARG A 330 11.26 9.59 -15.63
CA ARG A 330 11.07 8.30 -16.32
C ARG A 330 10.02 7.44 -15.63
N THR A 331 10.11 7.32 -14.30
CA THR A 331 9.17 6.52 -13.51
C THR A 331 7.74 7.03 -13.61
N ARG A 332 7.52 8.36 -13.58
CA ARG A 332 6.16 8.88 -13.69
C ARG A 332 5.58 8.79 -15.10
N ASP A 333 6.40 8.92 -16.15
CA ASP A 333 5.98 8.62 -17.53
C ASP A 333 5.60 7.13 -17.68
N ASP A 334 6.33 6.21 -17.03
CA ASP A 334 5.97 4.80 -16.95
C ASP A 334 4.63 4.60 -16.20
N VAL A 335 4.43 5.26 -15.05
CA VAL A 335 3.16 5.22 -14.29
C VAL A 335 1.98 5.62 -15.15
N ARG A 336 2.12 6.69 -15.95
CA ARG A 336 1.07 7.12 -16.86
C ARG A 336 0.75 6.04 -17.90
N THR A 337 1.77 5.40 -18.46
CA THR A 337 1.60 4.32 -19.45
C THR A 337 0.90 3.12 -18.83
N LEU A 338 1.35 2.71 -17.63
CA LEU A 338 0.74 1.61 -16.86
C LEU A 338 -0.72 1.92 -16.50
N LEU A 339 -1.04 3.12 -16.02
CA LEU A 339 -2.41 3.55 -15.72
C LEU A 339 -3.33 3.44 -16.94
N LEU A 340 -2.86 3.86 -18.11
CA LEU A 340 -3.64 3.73 -19.35
C LEU A 340 -3.86 2.27 -19.78
N GLY A 341 -2.93 1.38 -19.44
CA GLY A 341 -3.06 -0.07 -19.61
C GLY A 341 -4.04 -0.70 -18.61
N LEU A 342 -4.05 -0.25 -17.35
CA LEU A 342 -5.03 -0.69 -16.35
C LEU A 342 -6.46 -0.32 -16.75
N LEU A 343 -6.64 0.84 -17.37
CA LEU A 343 -7.92 1.32 -17.86
C LEU A 343 -8.30 0.78 -19.26
N ASP A 344 -7.46 -0.05 -19.87
CA ASP A 344 -7.75 -0.66 -21.17
C ASP A 344 -8.81 -1.76 -21.02
N PRO A 345 -10.03 -1.60 -21.56
CA PRO A 345 -11.09 -2.60 -21.44
C PRO A 345 -10.77 -3.94 -22.14
N ASP A 346 -9.81 -3.93 -23.07
CA ASP A 346 -9.42 -5.09 -23.87
C ASP A 346 -8.14 -5.76 -23.37
N ALA A 347 -7.41 -5.12 -22.46
CA ALA A 347 -6.22 -5.73 -21.86
C ALA A 347 -6.58 -7.04 -21.13
N ARG A 348 -5.65 -7.99 -21.20
CA ARG A 348 -5.76 -9.33 -20.60
C ARG A 348 -4.47 -9.63 -19.87
N ASP A 349 -4.61 -10.21 -18.68
CA ASP A 349 -3.48 -10.77 -17.95
C ASP A 349 -3.61 -12.30 -17.96
N ASP A 350 -2.90 -12.94 -18.89
CA ASP A 350 -2.97 -14.40 -19.06
C ASP A 350 -2.15 -15.14 -17.98
N ASP A 351 -1.17 -14.46 -17.36
CA ASP A 351 -0.32 -15.03 -16.30
C ASP A 351 0.09 -13.94 -15.27
N PRO A 352 -0.85 -13.57 -14.37
CA PRO A 352 -0.61 -12.52 -13.38
C PRO A 352 0.49 -12.88 -12.38
N GLY A 353 0.73 -14.18 -12.15
CA GLY A 353 1.80 -14.66 -11.26
C GLY A 353 3.17 -14.36 -11.84
N ARG A 354 3.42 -14.76 -13.10
CA ARG A 354 4.66 -14.44 -13.82
C ARG A 354 4.90 -12.94 -13.93
N ARG A 355 3.87 -12.16 -14.28
CA ARG A 355 3.98 -10.71 -14.37
C ARG A 355 4.34 -10.09 -13.02
N THR A 356 3.64 -10.50 -11.95
CA THR A 356 3.91 -10.02 -10.59
C THR A 356 5.33 -10.35 -10.18
N ARG A 357 5.78 -11.60 -10.37
CA ARG A 357 7.17 -12.01 -10.08
C ARG A 357 8.18 -11.12 -10.81
N ALA A 358 8.05 -10.96 -12.13
CA ALA A 358 8.97 -10.15 -12.92
C ALA A 358 8.98 -8.68 -12.47
N ALA A 359 7.82 -8.14 -12.09
CA ALA A 359 7.73 -6.79 -11.55
C ALA A 359 8.41 -6.66 -10.19
N LEU A 360 8.26 -7.64 -9.29
CA LEU A 360 8.93 -7.67 -7.98
C LEU A 360 10.46 -7.80 -8.11
N GLU A 361 10.95 -8.62 -9.05
CA GLU A 361 12.39 -8.77 -9.32
C GLU A 361 13.03 -7.45 -9.81
N ALA A 362 12.32 -6.69 -10.66
CA ALA A 362 12.81 -5.41 -11.18
C ALA A 362 12.57 -4.21 -10.24
N LEU A 363 11.72 -4.36 -9.22
CA LEU A 363 11.26 -3.24 -8.39
C LEU A 363 12.41 -2.56 -7.62
N PRO A 364 13.34 -3.27 -6.94
CA PRO A 364 14.46 -2.64 -6.23
C PRO A 364 15.23 -1.62 -7.06
N GLU A 365 15.65 -2.01 -8.27
CA GLU A 365 16.43 -1.16 -9.17
C GLU A 365 15.64 0.05 -9.67
N ARG A 366 14.33 -0.13 -9.93
CA ARG A 366 13.45 0.95 -10.39
C ARG A 366 13.14 1.99 -9.32
N LEU A 367 13.32 1.65 -8.05
CA LEU A 367 13.08 2.56 -6.93
C LEU A 367 14.31 3.40 -6.58
N VAL A 368 15.53 2.99 -6.94
CA VAL A 368 16.72 3.77 -6.62
C VAL A 368 16.65 5.16 -7.29
N GLY A 369 16.80 6.21 -6.50
CA GLY A 369 16.76 7.61 -6.94
C GLY A 369 15.36 8.21 -7.07
N VAL A 370 14.29 7.45 -6.83
CA VAL A 370 12.91 7.99 -6.82
C VAL A 370 12.48 8.41 -5.42
N ASP A 371 11.64 9.44 -5.34
CA ASP A 371 11.03 9.82 -4.07
C ASP A 371 9.93 8.83 -3.64
N VAL A 372 9.62 8.77 -2.34
CA VAL A 372 8.61 7.85 -1.78
C VAL A 372 7.23 8.01 -2.44
N VAL A 373 6.83 9.21 -2.87
CA VAL A 373 5.53 9.42 -3.54
C VAL A 373 5.53 8.75 -4.91
N THR A 374 6.59 8.95 -5.68
CA THR A 374 6.81 8.32 -6.99
C THR A 374 6.93 6.80 -6.86
N ALA A 375 7.59 6.30 -5.81
CA ALA A 375 7.64 4.88 -5.49
C ALA A 375 6.24 4.28 -5.28
N ARG A 376 5.40 4.94 -4.47
CA ARG A 376 4.01 4.51 -4.23
C ARG A 376 3.18 4.50 -5.51
N LEU A 377 3.31 5.53 -6.35
CA LEU A 377 2.64 5.59 -7.65
C LEU A 377 3.05 4.43 -8.57
N LEU A 378 4.35 4.13 -8.63
CA LEU A 378 4.86 3.01 -9.41
C LEU A 378 4.30 1.68 -8.91
N VAL A 379 4.40 1.43 -7.61
CA VAL A 379 3.91 0.20 -6.96
C VAL A 379 2.42 -0.01 -7.23
N ALA A 380 1.59 1.03 -7.07
CA ALA A 380 0.16 0.97 -7.36
C ALA A 380 -0.12 0.71 -8.86
N ALA A 381 0.68 1.29 -9.76
CA ALA A 381 0.50 1.16 -11.21
C ALA A 381 0.94 -0.21 -11.76
N LEU A 382 1.81 -0.94 -11.05
CA LEU A 382 2.28 -2.26 -11.46
C LEU A 382 1.21 -3.35 -11.36
N ASP A 383 0.15 -3.12 -10.56
CA ASP A 383 -0.93 -4.09 -10.26
C ASP A 383 -0.36 -5.42 -9.76
N LEU A 384 0.40 -5.34 -8.65
CA LEU A 384 1.08 -6.48 -8.06
C LEU A 384 0.08 -7.44 -7.40
N ARG A 385 -0.20 -8.56 -8.08
CA ARG A 385 -1.14 -9.61 -7.68
C ARG A 385 -0.40 -10.64 -6.80
N THR A 386 -0.04 -10.27 -5.58
CA THR A 386 0.72 -11.16 -4.66
C THR A 386 -0.01 -12.48 -4.37
N ASP A 387 -1.34 -12.50 -4.49
CA ASP A 387 -2.18 -13.69 -4.40
C ASP A 387 -2.05 -14.66 -5.58
N ALA A 388 -1.43 -14.23 -6.69
CA ALA A 388 -1.17 -15.04 -7.87
C ALA A 388 0.18 -15.77 -7.85
N LEU A 389 1.06 -15.46 -6.88
CA LEU A 389 2.39 -16.07 -6.78
C LEU A 389 2.31 -17.57 -6.43
N GLY A 390 3.26 -18.35 -6.94
CA GLY A 390 3.46 -19.75 -6.55
C GLY A 390 4.18 -19.86 -5.20
N ASP A 391 4.17 -21.04 -4.59
CA ASP A 391 4.84 -21.28 -3.30
C ASP A 391 6.37 -21.06 -3.42
N ASP A 392 6.97 -21.46 -4.54
CA ASP A 392 8.40 -21.21 -4.84
C ASP A 392 8.71 -19.70 -4.97
N ASP A 393 7.79 -18.93 -5.55
CA ASP A 393 7.93 -17.48 -5.66
C ASP A 393 7.83 -16.82 -4.28
N LEU A 394 6.84 -17.23 -3.47
CA LEU A 394 6.67 -16.73 -2.11
C LEU A 394 7.86 -17.04 -1.23
N ALA A 395 8.47 -18.22 -1.37
CA ALA A 395 9.71 -18.58 -0.67
C ALA A 395 10.88 -17.67 -1.08
N ALA A 396 10.98 -17.28 -2.36
CA ALA A 396 12.03 -16.39 -2.85
C ALA A 396 11.94 -14.97 -2.26
N PHE A 397 10.72 -14.50 -1.97
CA PHE A 397 10.42 -13.20 -1.37
C PHE A 397 10.03 -13.26 0.10
N ALA A 398 10.30 -14.38 0.79
CA ALA A 398 10.00 -14.50 2.21
C ALA A 398 10.80 -13.46 3.03
N PRO A 399 10.26 -13.01 4.18
CA PRO A 399 11.03 -12.20 5.14
C PRO A 399 12.34 -12.90 5.50
N ARG A 400 13.44 -12.15 5.56
CA ARG A 400 14.72 -12.66 6.10
C ARG A 400 15.08 -11.85 7.33
N ASP A 401 15.76 -12.48 8.27
CA ASP A 401 16.28 -11.81 9.46
C ASP A 401 17.40 -10.84 9.04
N ASP A 402 17.44 -9.66 9.67
CA ASP A 402 18.37 -8.59 9.30
C ASP A 402 19.84 -8.88 9.73
N GLU A 403 20.09 -10.01 10.44
CA GLU A 403 21.43 -10.41 10.96
C GLU A 403 22.43 -10.87 9.88
N ASP A 404 21.98 -11.09 8.63
CA ASP A 404 22.85 -11.58 7.55
C ASP A 404 23.63 -10.48 6.80
N GLU A 405 23.36 -9.17 7.03
CA GLU A 405 23.94 -8.07 6.22
C GLU A 405 25.21 -7.41 6.82
N ASP A 406 25.51 -7.51 8.12
CA ASP A 406 26.73 -6.91 8.69
C ASP A 406 28.03 -7.69 8.35
N GLY A 407 27.91 -8.84 7.68
CA GLY A 407 29.03 -9.72 7.34
C GLY A 407 29.76 -9.40 6.03
N ASP A 408 29.15 -8.64 5.11
CA ASP A 408 29.67 -8.49 3.73
C ASP A 408 30.45 -7.19 3.49
N GLU A 409 30.52 -6.27 4.46
CA GLU A 409 31.34 -5.03 4.37
C GLU A 409 32.74 -5.16 5.00
N ALA A 410 33.10 -6.33 5.58
CA ALA A 410 34.34 -6.49 6.34
C ALA A 410 35.53 -7.19 5.64
N ASP A 411 35.44 -7.57 4.35
CA ASP A 411 36.56 -8.25 3.64
C ASP A 411 37.06 -7.49 2.40
N GLY A 412 37.22 -6.18 2.56
CA GLY A 412 37.61 -5.26 1.49
C GLY A 412 38.82 -4.38 1.82
N GLY A 413 39.74 -4.80 2.68
CA GLY A 413 40.93 -3.97 2.91
C GLY A 413 41.90 -4.47 3.97
N ASP A 414 42.82 -5.38 3.60
CA ASP A 414 44.23 -5.15 3.92
C ASP A 414 45.17 -6.02 3.06
N ALA A 415 45.83 -5.39 2.10
CA ALA A 415 46.97 -5.98 1.41
C ALA A 415 48.01 -4.90 1.06
N HIS A 416 48.44 -4.13 2.06
CA HIS A 416 49.69 -3.37 1.97
C HIS A 416 50.90 -4.30 2.21
N ALA A 417 51.36 -4.94 1.13
CA ALA A 417 52.64 -5.64 1.14
C ALA A 417 53.81 -4.65 1.14
N HIS A 418 54.48 -4.53 2.29
CA HIS A 418 55.77 -3.87 2.45
C HIS A 418 56.83 -4.48 1.52
N HIS A 419 57.37 -3.68 0.60
CA HIS A 419 58.53 -4.03 -0.20
C HIS A 419 59.80 -3.41 0.44
N HIS A 420 60.52 -4.22 1.22
CA HIS A 420 61.91 -3.94 1.61
C HIS A 420 62.82 -5.03 1.02
N GLY A 421 63.37 -4.74 -0.16
CA GLY A 421 64.40 -5.54 -0.80
C GLY A 421 65.75 -4.80 -0.74
N HIS A 422 66.61 -5.26 0.17
CA HIS A 422 68.01 -4.86 0.29
C HIS A 422 68.80 -5.12 -1.01
N ALA A 423 69.58 -4.13 -1.42
CA ALA A 423 70.65 -4.30 -2.40
C ALA A 423 71.94 -4.73 -1.69
N HIS A 424 72.48 -5.90 -2.04
CA HIS A 424 73.89 -6.25 -1.91
C HIS A 424 74.22 -7.34 -2.96
N GLY A 425 75.21 -7.07 -3.80
CA GLY A 425 75.76 -8.00 -4.80
C GLY A 425 76.18 -7.29 -6.06
#